data_AF-A0A850QR34-F1
#
_entry.id   AF-A0A850QR34-F1
#
_cell.length_a   1.000
_cell.length_b   1.000
_cell.length_c   1.000
_cell.angle_alpha   90.00
_cell.angle_beta   90.00
_cell.angle_gamma   90.00
#
_symmetry.space_group_name_H-M   'P 1'
#
loop_
_entity.id
_entity.type
_entity.pdbx_description
1 polymer ?
#
loop_
_entity_poly.entity_id
_entity_poly.type
_entity_poly.pdbx_seq_one_letter_code
_entity_poly.pdbx_strand_id
1 'polypeptide(L)' 'QYRSVIYTHSSEQELAAISSRNRYQQALTKMGDDHLITTEIEPASTFYFAEEYHQQYLAKNPDGYCGLGGLGVCFPQ' A
#
# COMPACT_ATOMS: atom_id res chain seq x y z
N GLN A 1 -5.78 7.09 11.84
CA GLN A 1 -6.41 7.37 10.54
C GLN A 1 -5.66 6.76 9.35
N TYR A 2 -4.56 6.03 9.57
CA TYR A 2 -3.80 5.40 8.49
C TYR A 2 -4.17 3.92 8.41
N ARG A 3 -4.54 3.46 7.21
CA ARG A 3 -4.77 2.05 6.88
C ARG A 3 -4.16 1.75 5.52
N SER A 4 -3.86 0.48 5.27
CA SER A 4 -3.37 0.02 3.98
C SER A 4 -4.55 -0.23 3.03
N VAL A 5 -4.52 0.35 1.83
CA VAL A 5 -5.57 0.19 0.82
C VAL A 5 -5.00 0.30 -0.59
N ILE A 6 -5.56 -0.44 -1.54
CA ILE A 6 -5.35 -0.30 -2.97
C ILE A 6 -6.70 0.07 -3.61
N TYR A 7 -6.76 1.25 -4.23
CA TYR A 7 -7.91 1.66 -5.03
C TYR A 7 -7.71 1.30 -6.50
N THR A 8 -8.68 0.63 -7.11
CA THR A 8 -8.58 0.12 -8.48
C THR A 8 -9.51 0.84 -9.44
N HIS A 9 -9.07 1.00 -10.70
CA HIS A 9 -9.86 1.65 -11.76
C HIS A 9 -10.39 0.66 -12.81
N SER A 10 -10.02 -0.62 -12.72
CA SER A 10 -10.50 -1.67 -13.61
C SER A 10 -10.45 -3.04 -12.94
N SER A 11 -11.19 -3.99 -13.51
CA SER A 11 -11.20 -5.37 -13.03
C SER A 11 -9.84 -6.05 -13.20
N GLU A 12 -9.07 -5.69 -14.24
CA GLU A 12 -7.71 -6.19 -14.44
C GLU A 12 -6.78 -5.74 -13.30
N GLN A 13 -6.90 -4.49 -12.84
CA GLN A 13 -6.15 -3.99 -11.70
C GLN A 13 -6.56 -4.67 -10.39
N GLU A 14 -7.86 -4.92 -10.19
CA GLU A 14 -8.37 -5.65 -9.03
C GLU A 14 -7.81 -7.07 -8.96
N LEU A 15 -7.88 -7.81 -10.06
CA LEU A 15 -7.32 -9.17 -10.14
C LEU A 15 -5.81 -9.17 -9.91
N ALA A 16 -5.08 -8.20 -10.47
CA ALA A 16 -3.65 -8.06 -10.25
C ALA A 16 -3.32 -7.74 -8.78
N ALA A 17 -4.07 -6.86 -8.13
CA ALA A 17 -3.89 -6.50 -6.72
C ALA A 17 -4.19 -7.67 -5.78
N ILE A 18 -5.25 -8.45 -6.06
CA ILE A 18 -5.57 -9.65 -5.27
C ILE A 18 -4.47 -10.70 -5.43
N SER A 19 -4.01 -10.93 -6.67
CA SER A 19 -2.93 -11.88 -6.97
C SER A 19 -1.62 -11.49 -6.27
N SER A 20 -1.23 -10.22 -6.33
CA SER A 20 -0.02 -9.73 -5.68
C SER A 20 -0.10 -9.79 -4.15
N ARG A 21 -1.24 -9.43 -3.55
CA ARG A 21 -1.50 -9.58 -2.10
C ARG A 21 -1.34 -11.02 -1.65
N ASN A 22 -1.99 -11.96 -2.36
CA ASN A 22 -1.94 -13.38 -2.00
C ASN A 22 -0.52 -13.95 -2.14
N ARG A 23 0.22 -13.54 -3.19
CA ARG A 23 1.61 -13.93 -3.38
C ARG A 23 2.51 -13.38 -2.26
N TYR A 24 2.31 -12.12 -1.87
CA TYR A 24 3.08 -11.51 -0.80
C TYR A 24 2.78 -12.13 0.57
N GLN A 25 1.51 -12.48 0.84
CA GLN A 25 1.14 -13.22 2.05
C GLN A 25 1.91 -14.54 2.16
N GLN A 26 2.03 -15.29 1.06
CA GLN A 26 2.81 -16.52 1.03
C GLN A 26 4.30 -16.27 1.33
N ALA A 27 4.86 -15.16 0.85
CA ALA A 27 6.24 -14.78 1.17
C ALA A 27 6.42 -14.42 2.65
N LEU A 28 5.47 -13.69 3.25
CA LEU A 28 5.49 -13.38 4.69
C LEU A 28 5.46 -14.67 5.52
N THR A 29 4.52 -15.57 5.24
CA THR A 29 4.41 -16.85 5.95
C THR A 29 5.67 -17.71 5.80
N LYS A 30 6.31 -17.72 4.61
CA LYS A 30 7.59 -18.42 4.40
C LYS A 30 8.73 -17.87 5.26
N MET A 31 8.67 -16.58 5.63
CA MET A 31 9.64 -15.92 6.49
C MET A 31 9.30 -16.05 7.99
N GLY A 32 8.25 -16.80 8.33
CA GLY A 32 7.79 -16.98 9.71
C GLY A 32 6.93 -15.83 10.23
N ASP A 33 6.41 -14.97 9.34
CA ASP A 33 5.45 -13.94 9.67
C ASP A 33 4.03 -14.40 9.33
N ASP A 34 3.28 -14.78 10.37
CA ASP A 34 1.92 -15.31 10.26
C ASP A 34 0.84 -14.21 10.31
N HIS A 35 1.21 -12.94 10.36
CA HIS A 35 0.22 -11.86 10.29
C HIS A 35 -0.47 -11.85 8.93
N LEU A 36 -1.79 -11.63 8.98
CA LEU A 36 -2.59 -11.44 7.77
C LEU A 36 -2.38 -10.03 7.22
N ILE A 37 -2.18 -9.93 5.91
CA ILE A 37 -2.15 -8.65 5.21
C ILE A 37 -3.49 -7.96 5.39
N THR A 38 -3.45 -6.75 5.93
CA THR A 38 -4.63 -5.90 6.20
C THR A 38 -5.01 -4.99 5.04
N THR A 39 -4.30 -5.06 3.91
CA THR A 39 -4.56 -4.24 2.72
C THR A 39 -5.95 -4.52 2.16
N GLU A 40 -6.83 -3.52 2.24
CA GLU A 40 -8.12 -3.47 1.56
C GLU A 40 -7.91 -3.27 0.05
N ILE A 41 -8.76 -3.89 -0.77
CA ILE A 41 -8.74 -3.73 -2.24
C ILE A 41 -10.16 -3.38 -2.66
N GLU A 42 -10.35 -2.17 -3.17
CA GLU A 42 -11.67 -1.63 -3.47
C GLU A 42 -11.63 -0.77 -4.74
N PRO A 43 -12.75 -0.63 -5.48
CA PRO A 43 -12.83 0.32 -6.58
C PRO A 43 -12.57 1.75 -6.10
N ALA A 44 -11.86 2.53 -6.91
CA ALA A 44 -11.61 3.94 -6.61
C ALA A 44 -12.93 4.72 -6.54
N SER A 45 -13.13 5.40 -5.41
CA SER A 45 -14.25 6.32 -5.21
C SER A 45 -13.80 7.77 -5.45
N THR A 46 -14.66 8.74 -5.15
CA THR A 46 -14.33 10.16 -5.28
C THR A 46 -13.09 10.50 -4.44
N PHE A 47 -12.05 11.00 -5.11
CA PHE A 47 -10.85 11.49 -4.45
C PHE A 47 -10.97 12.98 -4.15
N TYR A 48 -10.75 13.35 -2.88
CA TYR A 48 -10.73 14.74 -2.43
C TYR A 48 -9.29 15.17 -2.22
N PHE A 49 -8.89 16.27 -2.84
CA PHE A 49 -7.57 16.84 -2.64
C PHE A 49 -7.40 17.32 -1.19
N ALA A 50 -6.29 16.94 -0.57
CA ALA A 50 -5.83 17.56 0.66
C ALA A 50 -5.38 19.01 0.41
N GLU A 51 -5.27 19.80 1.48
CA GLU A 51 -4.82 21.19 1.46
C GLU A 51 -3.44 21.36 0.78
N GLU A 52 -3.19 22.53 0.21
CA GLU A 52 -2.00 22.82 -0.60
C GLU A 52 -0.67 22.56 0.13
N TYR A 53 -0.62 22.76 1.45
CA TYR A 53 0.60 22.51 2.23
C TYR A 53 0.94 21.00 2.32
N HIS A 54 -0.04 20.11 2.14
CA HIS A 54 0.19 18.67 2.07
C HIS A 54 0.70 18.23 0.69
N GLN A 55 0.37 18.98 -0.36
CA GLN A 55 0.78 18.65 -1.72
C GLN A 55 2.30 18.77 -1.85
N GLN A 56 2.94 17.69 -2.31
CA GLN A 56 4.39 17.60 -2.50
C GLN A 56 5.20 17.95 -1.23
N TYR A 57 4.66 17.69 -0.04
CA TYR A 57 5.27 18.08 1.24
C TYR A 57 6.74 17.64 1.40
N LEU A 58 7.07 16.39 1.05
CA LEU A 58 8.44 15.87 1.17
C LEU A 58 9.41 16.43 0.11
N ALA A 59 8.91 16.90 -1.04
CA ALA A 59 9.73 17.62 -2.00
C ALA A 59 10.02 19.05 -1.51
N LYS A 60 9.04 19.68 -0.84
CA LYS A 60 9.18 21.00 -0.19
C LYS A 60 10.05 20.93 1.08
N ASN A 61 10.03 19.79 1.79
CA ASN A 61 10.76 19.54 3.03
C ASN A 61 11.51 18.20 2.93
N PRO A 62 12.72 18.15 2.34
CA PRO A 62 13.46 16.91 2.12
C PRO A 62 13.75 16.12 3.40
N ASP A 63 14.00 16.82 4.52
CA ASP A 63 14.21 16.23 5.85
C ASP A 63 12.90 16.14 6.67
N GLY A 64 11.75 16.28 5.99
CA GLY A 64 10.44 16.18 6.60
C GLY A 64 10.16 14.77 7.14
N TYR A 65 9.25 14.69 8.11
CA TYR A 65 8.89 13.42 8.73
C TYR A 65 8.37 12.40 7.71
N CYS A 66 9.02 11.24 7.67
CA CYS A 66 8.62 10.09 6.87
C CYS A 66 8.70 8.82 7.73
N GLY A 67 7.56 8.35 8.23
CA GLY A 67 7.46 7.20 9.14
C GLY A 67 7.43 5.83 8.43
N LEU A 68 8.07 5.70 7.27
CA LEU A 68 8.05 4.44 6.52
C LEU A 68 8.91 3.38 7.21
N GLY A 69 8.26 2.33 7.72
CA GLY A 69 8.89 1.09 8.17
C GLY A 69 8.27 -0.07 7.42
N GLY A 70 8.99 -0.62 6.43
CA GLY A 70 8.55 -1.81 5.69
C GLY A 70 8.70 -3.10 6.51
N LEU A 71 8.15 -4.20 6.02
CA LEU A 71 8.22 -5.52 6.68
C LEU A 71 9.57 -6.25 6.45
N GLY A 72 10.48 -5.67 5.68
CA GLY A 72 11.79 -6.28 5.38
C GLY A 72 11.74 -7.50 4.44
N VAL A 73 10.57 -7.85 3.91
CA VAL A 73 10.38 -8.99 2.98
C VAL A 73 10.30 -8.47 1.55
N CYS A 74 11.19 -8.95 0.67
CA CYS A 74 11.15 -8.63 -0.75
C CYS A 74 9.93 -9.28 -1.43
N PHE A 75 9.35 -8.60 -2.42
CA PHE A 75 8.32 -9.21 -3.24
C PHE A 75 8.92 -10.39 -4.05
N PRO A 76 8.31 -11.58 -4.01
CA PRO A 76 8.84 -12.74 -4.73
C PRO A 76 8.66 -12.58 -6.24
N GLN A 77 9.68 -12.97 -7.02
CA GLN A 77 9.64 -12.97 -8.49
C GLN A 77 8.55 -13.91 -9.01
#